data_AF-A0A564YHD6-F1
#
_entry.id   AF-A0A564YHD6-F1
#
_cell.length_a   1.000
_cell.length_b   1.000
_cell.length_c   1.000
_cell.angle_alpha   90.00
_cell.angle_beta   90.00
_cell.angle_gamma   90.00
#
_symmetry.space_group_name_H-M   'P 1'
#
loop_
_entity.id
_entity.type
_entity.pdbx_description
1 polymer ?
#
loop_
_entity_poly.entity_id
_entity_poly.type
_entity_poly.pdbx_seq_one_letter_code
_entity_poly.pdbx_strand_id
1 'polypeptide(L)'
;MHVQVRFHILRFFRFFRKIQRCNYLAVGSAIFLPVFCETTKKEEIIKLSKLSQISPVIPLTELQLDATISLFSQLILDLENQIATLTQLELEQHNILQLIATEPGNPYLQDELTSIRSQWTACLTRCADLEYSLETAVTTLEHSLDLAVLVTPLFSISDLSMLDRAGNNLVLLQKTFEDLKKERSRLIQAWNIHTSEHIRTLPTD
;
A
#
# COMPACT_ATOMS: atom_id res chain seq x y z
N MET A 1 17.48 29.34 -0.21
CA MET A 1 16.12 29.26 -0.78
C MET A 1 16.03 29.11 -2.30
N HIS A 2 17.13 29.04 -3.07
CA HIS A 2 17.07 28.89 -4.55
C HIS A 2 17.31 27.46 -5.08
N VAL A 3 17.68 26.51 -4.21
CA VAL A 3 18.07 25.15 -4.62
C VAL A 3 16.88 24.18 -4.67
N GLN A 4 15.87 24.39 -3.81
CA GLN A 4 14.67 23.53 -3.75
C GLN A 4 13.79 23.67 -5.00
N VAL A 5 13.59 24.89 -5.50
CA VAL A 5 12.79 25.17 -6.70
C VAL A 5 13.39 24.52 -7.97
N ARG A 6 14.72 24.49 -8.08
CA ARG A 6 15.41 23.84 -9.22
C ARG A 6 15.25 22.32 -9.21
N PHE A 7 15.12 21.69 -8.05
CA PHE A 7 14.92 20.24 -7.95
C PHE A 7 13.52 19.83 -8.43
N HIS A 8 12.50 20.64 -8.16
CA HIS A 8 11.13 20.39 -8.62
C HIS A 8 10.97 20.59 -10.13
N ILE A 9 11.62 21.61 -10.72
CA ILE A 9 11.60 21.82 -12.19
C ILE A 9 12.30 20.68 -12.95
N LEU A 10 13.39 20.14 -12.41
CA LEU A 10 14.10 19.01 -13.04
C LEU A 10 13.31 17.69 -12.97
N ARG A 11 12.51 17.46 -11.91
CA ARG A 11 11.54 16.34 -11.87
C ARG A 11 10.38 16.55 -12.85
N PHE A 12 9.89 17.79 -12.98
CA PHE A 12 8.84 18.16 -13.93
C PHE A 12 9.24 17.81 -15.38
N PHE A 13 10.46 18.15 -15.82
CA PHE A 13 10.93 17.81 -17.17
C PHE A 13 11.21 16.32 -17.39
N ARG A 14 11.62 15.57 -16.35
CA ARG A 14 11.81 14.12 -16.46
C ARG A 14 10.48 13.36 -16.55
N PHE A 15 9.41 13.90 -15.96
CA PHE A 15 8.05 13.36 -16.04
C PHE A 15 7.46 13.46 -17.46
N PHE A 16 7.59 14.62 -18.13
CA PHE A 16 7.12 14.79 -19.51
C PHE A 16 7.82 13.87 -20.52
N ARG A 17 9.09 13.54 -20.30
CA ARG A 17 9.82 12.58 -21.16
C ARG A 17 9.30 11.15 -21.03
N LYS A 18 8.63 10.80 -19.92
CA LYS A 18 8.03 9.48 -19.68
C LYS A 18 6.60 9.40 -20.23
N ILE A 19 5.84 10.51 -20.21
CA ILE A 19 4.49 10.59 -20.79
C ILE A 19 4.47 10.33 -22.31
N GLN A 20 5.54 10.68 -23.03
CA GLN A 20 5.62 10.41 -24.48
C GLN A 20 5.70 8.92 -24.84
N ARG A 21 5.85 8.01 -23.87
CA ARG A 21 5.93 6.54 -24.09
C ARG A 21 4.72 5.75 -23.59
N CYS A 22 3.75 6.39 -22.94
CA CYS A 22 2.57 5.72 -22.38
C CYS A 22 1.29 6.17 -23.08
N ASN A 23 1.29 6.17 -24.41
CA ASN A 23 0.06 5.88 -25.15
C ASN A 23 -0.02 4.36 -25.27
N TYR A 24 -1.23 3.82 -25.17
CA TYR A 24 -1.61 2.40 -25.19
C TYR A 24 -1.81 1.77 -23.80
N LEU A 25 -3.09 1.47 -23.55
CA LEU A 25 -3.72 0.73 -22.44
C LEU A 25 -4.29 1.59 -21.30
N ALA A 26 -5.29 2.39 -21.66
CA ALA A 26 -6.33 2.82 -20.74
C ALA A 26 -7.39 1.71 -20.62
N VAL A 27 -7.32 0.91 -19.54
CA VAL A 27 -8.47 0.15 -19.04
C VAL A 27 -8.38 0.11 -17.51
N GLY A 28 -9.30 0.80 -16.85
CA GLY A 28 -9.72 0.50 -15.47
C GLY A 28 -8.88 1.11 -14.35
N SER A 29 -9.26 2.32 -13.91
CA SER A 29 -9.31 2.73 -12.49
C SER A 29 -9.97 4.11 -12.40
N ALA A 30 -11.25 4.17 -12.76
CA ALA A 30 -12.11 5.29 -12.41
C ALA A 30 -12.77 4.96 -11.07
N ILE A 31 -12.09 5.25 -9.96
CA ILE A 31 -12.69 5.17 -8.64
C ILE A 31 -13.04 6.61 -8.24
N PHE A 32 -14.32 6.93 -8.50
CA PHE A 32 -15.12 8.08 -8.04
C PHE A 32 -14.71 9.50 -8.48
N LEU A 33 -14.90 9.79 -9.77
CA LEU A 33 -15.50 11.09 -10.13
C LEU A 33 -17.02 10.90 -10.07
N PRO A 34 -17.79 11.68 -9.27
CA PRO A 34 -19.22 11.75 -9.48
C PRO A 34 -19.43 12.32 -10.89
N VAL A 35 -19.90 11.47 -11.80
CA VAL A 35 -20.39 11.89 -13.10
C VAL A 35 -21.60 12.78 -12.83
N PHE A 36 -21.42 14.09 -12.93
CA PHE A 36 -22.55 15.01 -12.94
C PHE A 36 -23.33 14.77 -14.23
N CYS A 37 -24.40 13.98 -14.15
CA CYS A 37 -25.44 13.99 -15.16
C CYS A 37 -26.10 15.37 -15.14
N GLU A 38 -25.70 16.24 -16.07
CA GLU A 38 -26.49 17.41 -16.43
C GLU A 38 -27.88 16.93 -16.87
N THR A 39 -28.87 17.08 -15.99
CA THR A 39 -30.26 17.10 -16.43
C THR A 39 -30.63 18.55 -16.66
N THR A 40 -30.55 18.95 -17.94
CA THR A 40 -31.11 20.19 -18.44
C THR A 40 -32.54 20.40 -17.95
N LYS A 41 -32.79 21.54 -17.29
CA LYS A 41 -33.93 22.44 -17.57
C LYS A 41 -33.89 23.72 -16.72
N LYS A 42 -34.01 24.87 -17.42
CA LYS A 42 -34.50 26.21 -17.01
C LYS A 42 -33.49 27.29 -16.59
N GLU A 43 -32.89 27.93 -17.59
CA GLU A 43 -33.14 29.33 -18.04
C GLU A 43 -33.48 30.49 -17.05
N GLU A 44 -33.31 30.41 -15.73
CA GLU A 44 -33.71 31.54 -14.85
C GLU A 44 -32.70 32.06 -13.81
N ILE A 45 -31.40 31.73 -13.88
CA ILE A 45 -30.39 32.27 -12.94
C ILE A 45 -29.30 33.08 -13.65
N ILE A 46 -29.68 33.78 -14.73
CA ILE A 46 -28.81 34.82 -15.34
C ILE A 46 -29.19 36.15 -14.70
N LYS A 47 -28.72 36.38 -13.47
CA LYS A 47 -28.57 37.72 -12.87
C LYS A 47 -27.79 37.58 -11.58
N LEU A 48 -26.56 38.09 -11.62
CA LEU A 48 -25.80 38.66 -10.50
C LEU A 48 -25.83 37.85 -9.18
N SER A 49 -24.72 37.42 -8.59
CA SER A 49 -23.36 37.95 -8.65
C SER A 49 -22.63 37.36 -7.42
N LYS A 50 -21.33 37.12 -7.53
CA LYS A 50 -20.42 36.96 -6.38
C LYS A 50 -20.74 35.81 -5.41
N LEU A 51 -20.89 34.59 -5.93
CA LEU A 51 -20.38 33.45 -5.18
C LEU A 51 -19.04 33.04 -5.78
N SER A 52 -18.02 33.20 -4.96
CA SER A 52 -16.81 32.38 -4.87
C SER A 52 -17.09 30.88 -5.05
N GLN A 53 -17.47 30.46 -6.26
CA GLN A 53 -17.56 29.06 -6.62
C GLN A 53 -16.14 28.54 -6.75
N ILE A 54 -15.53 28.19 -5.62
CA ILE A 54 -14.42 27.25 -5.57
C ILE A 54 -14.92 26.04 -6.36
N SER A 55 -14.35 25.82 -7.54
CA SER A 55 -14.65 24.64 -8.34
C SER A 55 -14.55 23.41 -7.43
N PRO A 56 -15.58 22.54 -7.38
CA PRO A 56 -15.62 21.42 -6.44
C PRO A 56 -14.46 20.43 -6.69
N VAL A 57 -13.73 20.59 -7.79
CA VAL A 57 -12.62 19.75 -8.20
C VAL A 57 -11.50 19.73 -7.15
N ILE A 58 -11.15 20.85 -6.51
CA ILE A 58 -10.09 20.86 -5.48
C ILE A 58 -10.52 20.08 -4.22
N PRO A 59 -11.68 20.38 -3.59
CA PRO A 59 -12.17 19.58 -2.47
C PRO A 59 -12.36 18.09 -2.79
N LEU A 60 -12.82 17.75 -4.01
CA LEU A 60 -12.97 16.35 -4.43
C LEU A 60 -11.61 15.65 -4.59
N THR A 61 -10.62 16.35 -5.13
CA THR A 61 -9.25 15.84 -5.25
C THR A 61 -8.62 15.61 -3.87
N GLU A 62 -8.83 16.55 -2.94
CA GLU A 62 -8.38 16.40 -1.56
C GLU A 62 -9.04 15.19 -0.89
N LEU A 63 -10.35 15.05 -1.04
CA LEU A 63 -11.09 13.90 -0.51
C LEU A 63 -10.58 12.58 -1.09
N GLN A 64 -10.27 12.54 -2.40
CA GLN A 64 -9.71 11.35 -3.04
C GLN A 64 -8.34 10.99 -2.48
N LEU A 65 -7.46 11.98 -2.27
CA LEU A 65 -6.16 11.77 -1.65
C LEU A 65 -6.31 11.25 -0.22
N ASP A 66 -7.17 11.88 0.58
CA ASP A 66 -7.39 11.49 1.98
C ASP A 66 -7.99 10.09 2.10
N ALA A 67 -8.97 9.75 1.26
CA ALA A 67 -9.55 8.41 1.21
C ALA A 67 -8.50 7.36 0.83
N THR A 68 -7.66 7.65 -0.16
CA THR A 68 -6.62 6.72 -0.63
C THR A 68 -5.53 6.52 0.43
N ILE A 69 -5.09 7.60 1.09
CA ILE A 69 -4.11 7.54 2.19
C ILE A 69 -4.68 6.74 3.36
N SER A 70 -5.95 6.95 3.71
CA SER A 70 -6.62 6.22 4.79
C SER A 70 -6.69 4.71 4.49
N LEU A 71 -7.11 4.34 3.28
CA LEU A 71 -7.14 2.95 2.84
C LEU A 71 -5.76 2.30 2.88
N PHE A 72 -4.74 2.96 2.35
CA PHE A 72 -3.36 2.47 2.39
C PHE A 72 -2.90 2.29 3.84
N SER A 73 -3.14 3.26 4.71
CA SER A 73 -2.77 3.18 6.13
C SER A 73 -3.42 1.97 6.82
N GLN A 74 -4.70 1.70 6.53
CA GLN A 74 -5.38 0.53 7.07
C GLN A 74 -4.76 -0.79 6.57
N LEU A 75 -4.47 -0.89 5.27
CA LEU A 75 -3.82 -2.07 4.69
C LEU A 75 -2.42 -2.31 5.28
N ILE A 76 -1.69 -1.25 5.63
CA ILE A 76 -0.40 -1.35 6.32
C ILE A 76 -0.58 -1.98 7.70
N LEU A 77 -1.54 -1.49 8.49
CA LEU A 77 -1.83 -2.05 9.81
C LEU A 77 -2.24 -3.53 9.72
N ASP A 78 -3.02 -3.89 8.71
CA ASP A 78 -3.43 -5.28 8.49
C ASP A 78 -2.22 -6.17 8.16
N LEU A 79 -1.27 -5.68 7.34
CA LEU A 79 -0.03 -6.38 7.04
C LEU A 79 0.89 -6.51 8.26
N GLU A 80 1.02 -5.44 9.07
CA GLU A 80 1.75 -5.47 10.34
C GLU A 80 1.21 -6.56 11.28
N ASN A 81 -0.11 -6.67 11.39
CA ASN A 81 -0.76 -7.70 12.20
C ASN A 81 -0.49 -9.12 11.67
N GLN A 82 -0.49 -9.33 10.34
CA GLN A 82 -0.13 -10.63 9.77
C GLN A 82 1.35 -10.95 10.02
N ILE A 83 2.26 -9.98 9.89
CA ILE A 83 3.69 -10.17 10.17
C ILE A 83 3.90 -10.53 11.65
N ALA A 84 3.22 -9.85 12.59
CA ALA A 84 3.27 -10.21 14.00
C ALA A 84 2.81 -11.66 14.26
N THR A 85 1.76 -12.09 13.54
CA THR A 85 1.28 -13.48 13.59
C THR A 85 2.32 -14.46 13.05
N LEU A 86 3.00 -14.13 11.95
CA LEU A 86 4.10 -14.95 11.42
C LEU A 86 5.25 -15.06 12.44
N THR A 87 5.63 -13.97 13.08
CA THR A 87 6.67 -13.98 14.12
C THR A 87 6.32 -14.94 15.27
N GLN A 88 5.05 -14.93 15.70
CA GLN A 88 4.60 -15.86 16.74
C GLN A 88 4.65 -17.31 16.26
N LEU A 89 4.13 -17.60 15.06
CA LEU A 89 4.12 -18.95 14.50
C LEU A 89 5.53 -19.50 14.28
N GLU A 90 6.47 -18.65 13.87
CA GLU A 90 7.88 -19.02 13.71
C GLU A 90 8.53 -19.42 15.04
N LEU A 91 8.28 -18.66 16.10
CA LEU A 91 8.75 -18.98 17.45
C LEU A 91 8.11 -20.28 17.98
N GLU A 92 6.80 -20.43 17.82
CA GLU A 92 6.09 -21.64 18.23
C GLU A 92 6.60 -22.87 17.49
N GLN A 93 6.83 -22.76 16.17
CA GLN A 93 7.44 -23.81 15.38
C GLN A 93 8.82 -24.18 15.93
N HIS A 94 9.69 -23.18 16.17
CA HIS A 94 11.03 -23.42 16.69
C HIS A 94 10.99 -24.18 18.02
N ASN A 95 10.10 -23.77 18.94
CA ASN A 95 9.93 -24.44 20.24
C ASN A 95 9.45 -25.89 20.09
N ILE A 96 8.48 -26.15 19.21
CA ILE A 96 7.99 -27.51 18.97
C ILE A 96 9.08 -28.39 18.36
N LEU A 97 9.88 -27.86 17.43
CA LEU A 97 11.00 -28.61 16.86
C LEU A 97 12.04 -28.99 17.92
N GLN A 98 12.30 -28.12 18.89
CA GLN A 98 13.17 -28.45 20.03
C GLN A 98 12.55 -29.55 20.92
N LEU A 99 11.25 -29.48 21.20
CA LEU A 99 10.55 -30.50 21.99
C LEU A 99 10.55 -31.88 21.31
N ILE A 100 10.34 -31.91 19.99
CA ILE A 100 10.41 -33.16 19.20
C ILE A 100 11.81 -33.78 19.27
N ALA A 101 12.87 -32.95 19.30
CA ALA A 101 14.24 -33.44 19.44
C ALA A 101 14.48 -34.09 20.82
N THR A 102 13.80 -33.62 21.87
CA THR A 102 13.91 -34.19 23.23
C THR A 102 12.98 -35.39 23.47
N GLU A 103 11.79 -35.40 22.87
CA GLU A 103 10.77 -36.43 23.04
C GLU A 103 10.33 -37.01 21.68
N PRO A 104 11.22 -37.75 20.99
CA PRO A 104 10.89 -38.32 19.69
C PRO A 104 9.78 -39.37 19.83
N GLY A 105 8.73 -39.22 19.02
CA GLY A 105 7.61 -40.18 18.96
C GLY A 105 6.31 -39.74 19.63
N ASN A 106 6.23 -38.52 20.17
CA ASN A 106 4.97 -37.96 20.64
C ASN A 106 4.08 -37.53 19.44
N PRO A 107 2.94 -38.19 19.17
CA PRO A 107 2.09 -37.87 18.03
C PRO A 107 1.44 -36.48 18.16
N TYR A 108 1.20 -36.02 19.40
CA TYR A 108 0.60 -34.70 19.64
C TYR A 108 1.49 -33.57 19.11
N LEU A 109 2.81 -33.67 19.31
CA LEU A 109 3.77 -32.66 18.81
C LEU A 109 3.82 -32.62 17.27
N GLN A 110 3.60 -33.76 16.61
CA GLN A 110 3.54 -33.83 15.14
C GLN A 110 2.26 -33.22 14.59
N ASP A 111 1.13 -33.47 15.25
CA ASP A 111 -0.16 -32.85 14.91
C ASP A 111 -0.12 -31.33 15.11
N GLU A 112 0.48 -30.87 16.21
CA GLU A 112 0.65 -29.45 16.50
C GLU A 112 1.60 -28.76 15.49
N LEU A 113 2.73 -29.40 15.15
CA LEU A 113 3.62 -28.91 14.09
C LEU A 113 2.92 -28.81 12.74
N THR A 114 2.05 -29.77 12.42
CA THR A 114 1.24 -29.75 11.19
C THR A 114 0.22 -28.60 11.22
N SER A 115 -0.43 -28.37 12.36
CA SER A 115 -1.31 -27.23 12.57
C SER A 115 -0.57 -25.90 12.35
N ILE A 116 0.58 -25.70 12.98
CA ILE A 116 1.41 -24.49 12.83
C ILE A 116 1.83 -24.28 11.37
N ARG A 117 2.27 -25.32 10.66
CA ARG A 117 2.60 -25.25 9.22
C ARG A 117 1.40 -24.82 8.37
N SER A 118 0.20 -25.33 8.69
CA SER A 118 -1.02 -24.96 7.98
C SER A 118 -1.38 -23.48 8.22
N GLN A 119 -1.27 -23.01 9.46
CA GLN A 119 -1.54 -21.63 9.85
C GLN A 119 -0.52 -20.67 9.23
N TRP A 120 0.76 -21.05 9.22
CA TRP A 120 1.84 -20.33 8.56
C TRP A 120 1.55 -20.14 7.08
N THR A 121 1.18 -21.23 6.38
CA THR A 121 0.84 -21.17 4.95
C THR A 121 -0.35 -20.26 4.69
N ALA A 122 -1.41 -20.37 5.50
CA ALA A 122 -2.58 -19.51 5.38
C ALA A 122 -2.24 -18.03 5.64
N CYS A 123 -1.37 -17.75 6.60
CA CYS A 123 -0.92 -16.39 6.92
C CYS A 123 -0.05 -15.81 5.80
N LEU A 124 0.87 -16.60 5.22
CA LEU A 124 1.66 -16.19 4.06
C LEU A 124 0.80 -15.82 2.85
N THR A 125 -0.26 -16.59 2.56
CA THR A 125 -1.19 -16.26 1.48
C THR A 125 -1.87 -14.92 1.74
N ARG A 126 -2.36 -14.68 2.97
CA ARG A 126 -2.95 -13.39 3.34
C ARG A 126 -1.96 -12.24 3.23
N CYS A 127 -0.70 -12.43 3.62
CA CYS A 127 0.34 -11.42 3.40
C CYS A 127 0.53 -11.11 1.91
N ALA A 128 0.53 -12.12 1.04
CA ALA A 128 0.67 -11.91 -0.41
C ALA A 128 -0.53 -11.11 -0.99
N ASP A 129 -1.75 -11.42 -0.56
CA ASP A 129 -2.96 -10.69 -0.98
C ASP A 129 -2.93 -9.22 -0.50
N LEU A 130 -2.47 -8.99 0.73
CA LEU A 130 -2.29 -7.64 1.29
C LEU A 130 -1.17 -6.88 0.56
N GLU A 131 -0.04 -7.52 0.26
CA GLU A 131 1.05 -6.92 -0.51
C GLU A 131 0.58 -6.48 -1.90
N TYR A 132 -0.17 -7.33 -2.60
CA TYR A 132 -0.77 -6.96 -3.89
C TYR A 132 -1.75 -5.78 -3.78
N SER A 133 -2.57 -5.78 -2.73
CA SER A 133 -3.52 -4.68 -2.46
C SER A 133 -2.79 -3.37 -2.15
N LEU A 134 -1.67 -3.44 -1.42
CA LEU A 134 -0.80 -2.31 -1.10
C LEU A 134 -0.09 -1.77 -2.35
N GLU A 135 0.41 -2.62 -3.23
CA GLU A 135 1.00 -2.20 -4.52
C GLU A 135 -0.02 -1.46 -5.40
N THR A 136 -1.27 -1.93 -5.39
CA THR A 136 -2.38 -1.27 -6.08
C THR A 136 -2.71 0.08 -5.41
N ALA A 137 -2.72 0.14 -4.08
CA ALA A 137 -2.97 1.37 -3.32
C ALA A 137 -1.87 2.43 -3.54
N VAL A 138 -0.61 2.02 -3.61
CA VAL A 138 0.52 2.89 -3.99
C VAL A 138 0.27 3.52 -5.35
N THR A 139 0.00 2.70 -6.36
CA THR A 139 -0.24 3.16 -7.74
C THR A 139 -1.43 4.11 -7.81
N THR A 140 -2.49 3.82 -7.04
CA THR A 140 -3.68 4.68 -6.95
C THR A 140 -3.38 6.03 -6.30
N LEU A 141 -2.56 6.05 -5.25
CA LEU A 141 -2.14 7.28 -4.58
C LEU A 141 -1.21 8.12 -5.48
N GLU A 142 -0.30 7.49 -6.21
CA GLU A 142 0.54 8.15 -7.21
C GLU A 142 -0.30 8.82 -8.29
N HIS A 143 -1.28 8.11 -8.86
CA HIS A 143 -2.19 8.69 -9.86
C HIS A 143 -3.09 9.80 -9.29
N SER A 144 -3.54 9.67 -8.04
CA SER A 144 -4.31 10.71 -7.37
C SER A 144 -3.47 11.97 -7.13
N LEU A 145 -2.19 11.80 -6.80
CA LEU A 145 -1.21 12.88 -6.70
C LEU A 145 -0.92 13.53 -8.06
N ASP A 146 -0.77 12.75 -9.12
CA ASP A 146 -0.59 13.26 -10.49
C ASP A 146 -1.79 14.13 -10.90
N LEU A 147 -3.01 13.65 -10.66
CA LEU A 147 -4.23 14.41 -10.92
C LEU A 147 -4.25 15.71 -10.11
N ALA A 148 -3.89 15.64 -8.83
CA ALA A 148 -3.82 16.79 -7.96
C ALA A 148 -2.82 17.84 -8.45
N VAL A 149 -1.64 17.42 -8.92
CA VAL A 149 -0.62 18.31 -9.49
C VAL A 149 -1.13 19.01 -10.76
N LEU A 150 -1.92 18.31 -11.59
CA LEU A 150 -2.49 18.87 -12.82
C LEU A 150 -3.63 19.86 -12.54
N VAL A 151 -4.46 19.57 -11.54
CA VAL A 151 -5.67 20.33 -11.23
C VAL A 151 -5.36 21.55 -10.35
N THR A 152 -4.45 21.42 -9.38
CA THR A 152 -4.17 22.48 -8.39
C THR A 152 -3.90 23.84 -9.04
N PRO A 153 -2.99 23.98 -10.01
CA PRO A 153 -2.70 25.29 -10.64
C PRO A 153 -3.90 25.92 -11.37
N LEU A 154 -4.87 25.12 -11.81
CA LEU A 154 -6.04 25.59 -12.56
C LEU A 154 -7.12 26.19 -11.63
N PHE A 155 -7.15 25.77 -10.37
CA PHE A 155 -8.24 26.11 -9.43
C PHE A 155 -7.77 26.67 -8.08
N SER A 156 -6.48 26.57 -7.77
CA SER A 156 -5.84 27.11 -6.56
C SER A 156 -4.38 27.52 -6.86
N ILE A 157 -4.11 28.82 -6.89
CA ILE A 157 -2.80 29.36 -7.26
C ILE A 157 -1.82 29.40 -6.06
N SER A 158 -2.34 29.36 -4.82
CA SER A 158 -1.55 29.67 -3.61
C SER A 158 -1.46 28.54 -2.58
N ASP A 159 -2.33 27.53 -2.63
CA ASP A 159 -2.33 26.46 -1.64
C ASP A 159 -1.90 25.12 -2.26
N LEU A 160 -0.67 24.72 -1.93
CA LEU A 160 -0.08 23.42 -2.31
C LEU A 160 0.00 22.47 -1.12
N SER A 161 -0.57 22.83 0.04
CA SER A 161 -0.43 22.06 1.28
C SER A 161 -0.96 20.64 1.15
N MET A 162 -2.04 20.44 0.39
CA MET A 162 -2.59 19.14 0.05
C MET A 162 -1.57 18.25 -0.69
N LEU A 163 -0.84 18.80 -1.66
CA LEU A 163 0.19 18.08 -2.42
C LEU A 163 1.37 17.70 -1.55
N ASP A 164 1.84 18.63 -0.72
CA ASP A 164 2.95 18.39 0.21
C ASP A 164 2.55 17.31 1.24
N ARG A 165 1.35 17.41 1.81
CA ARG A 165 0.80 16.44 2.76
C ARG A 165 0.69 15.05 2.14
N ALA A 166 0.04 14.94 0.99
CA ALA A 166 -0.15 13.65 0.32
C ALA A 166 1.16 13.05 -0.19
N GLY A 167 2.07 13.88 -0.71
CA GLY A 167 3.40 13.45 -1.16
C GLY A 167 4.27 12.92 0.00
N ASN A 168 4.25 13.58 1.15
CA ASN A 168 4.94 13.09 2.34
C ASN A 168 4.36 11.77 2.85
N ASN A 169 3.03 11.62 2.85
CA ASN A 169 2.36 10.37 3.23
C ASN A 169 2.72 9.23 2.27
N LEU A 170 2.73 9.48 0.96
CA LEU A 170 3.13 8.48 -0.03
C LEU A 170 4.53 7.94 0.27
N VAL A 171 5.51 8.84 0.47
CA VAL A 171 6.90 8.44 0.76
C VAL A 171 7.00 7.65 2.07
N LEU A 172 6.30 8.08 3.12
CA LEU A 172 6.30 7.40 4.41
C LEU A 172 5.69 6.00 4.29
N LEU A 173 4.50 5.89 3.71
CA LEU A 173 3.76 4.64 3.57
C LEU A 173 4.49 3.64 2.66
N GLN A 174 5.07 4.10 1.54
CA GLN A 174 5.91 3.27 0.67
C GLN A 174 7.13 2.73 1.43
N LYS A 175 7.80 3.57 2.23
CA LYS A 175 8.94 3.13 3.02
C LYS A 175 8.52 2.07 4.05
N THR A 176 7.45 2.32 4.80
CA THR A 176 6.92 1.36 5.78
C THR A 176 6.57 0.04 5.09
N PHE A 177 5.91 0.09 3.94
CA PHE A 177 5.58 -1.09 3.17
C PHE A 177 6.82 -1.91 2.78
N GLU A 178 7.85 -1.26 2.25
CA GLU A 178 9.10 -1.93 1.88
C GLU A 178 9.84 -2.53 3.09
N ASP A 179 9.77 -1.88 4.25
CA ASP A 179 10.36 -2.42 5.48
C ASP A 179 9.59 -3.65 5.98
N LEU A 180 8.26 -3.68 5.86
CA LEU A 180 7.43 -4.84 6.16
C LEU A 180 7.70 -6.02 5.21
N LYS A 181 7.88 -5.76 3.91
CA LYS A 181 8.26 -6.81 2.92
C LYS A 181 9.59 -7.45 3.27
N LYS A 182 10.57 -6.66 3.73
CA LYS A 182 11.87 -7.18 4.20
C LYS A 182 11.71 -8.03 5.45
N GLU A 183 10.91 -7.59 6.41
CA GLU A 183 10.68 -8.35 7.65
C GLU A 183 9.99 -9.69 7.37
N ARG A 184 8.95 -9.71 6.54
CA ARG A 184 8.33 -10.97 6.09
C ARG A 184 9.35 -11.90 5.42
N SER A 185 10.20 -11.36 4.55
CA SER A 185 11.24 -12.15 3.86
C SER A 185 12.24 -12.74 4.85
N ARG A 186 12.61 -11.98 5.88
CA ARG A 186 13.47 -12.45 6.98
C ARG A 186 12.82 -13.60 7.75
N LEU A 187 11.54 -13.48 8.09
CA LEU A 187 10.80 -14.53 8.81
C LEU A 187 10.75 -15.84 8.00
N ILE A 188 10.51 -15.75 6.68
CA ILE A 188 10.55 -16.92 5.80
C ILE A 188 11.93 -17.58 5.80
N GLN A 189 13.00 -16.79 5.81
CA GLN A 189 14.36 -17.33 5.89
C GLN A 189 14.61 -18.03 7.23
N ALA A 190 14.21 -17.42 8.35
CA ALA A 190 14.34 -18.02 9.68
C ALA A 190 13.60 -19.36 9.78
N TRP A 191 12.33 -19.38 9.34
CA TRP A 191 11.53 -20.60 9.26
C TRP A 191 12.22 -21.72 8.47
N ASN A 192 12.78 -21.39 7.30
CA ASN A 192 13.48 -22.34 6.45
C ASN A 192 14.77 -22.86 7.09
N ILE A 193 15.51 -22.01 7.80
CA ILE A 193 16.71 -22.40 8.55
C ILE A 193 16.34 -23.42 9.63
N HIS A 194 15.38 -23.09 10.50
CA HIS A 194 14.95 -23.97 11.59
C HIS A 194 14.41 -25.31 11.06
N THR A 195 13.65 -25.28 9.97
CA THR A 195 13.16 -26.49 9.32
C THR A 195 14.31 -27.33 8.75
N SER A 196 15.29 -26.71 8.08
CA SER A 196 16.45 -27.41 7.53
C SER A 196 17.34 -28.01 8.62
N GLU A 197 17.52 -27.32 9.74
CA GLU A 197 18.29 -27.81 10.88
C GLU A 197 17.63 -29.06 11.47
N HIS A 198 16.32 -29.00 11.70
CA HIS A 198 15.56 -30.15 12.19
C HIS A 198 15.69 -31.37 11.26
N ILE A 199 15.55 -31.18 9.95
CA ILE A 199 15.68 -32.28 8.96
C ILE A 199 17.08 -32.92 9.03
N ARG A 200 18.14 -32.13 9.21
CA ARG A 200 19.52 -32.66 9.34
C ARG A 200 19.74 -33.45 10.63
N THR A 201 19.00 -33.13 11.68
CA THR A 201 19.11 -33.81 12.99
C THR A 201 18.27 -35.08 13.09
N LEU A 202 17.39 -35.36 12.12
CA LEU A 202 16.64 -36.60 12.09
C LEU A 202 17.59 -37.79 11.83
N PRO A 203 17.48 -38.90 12.57
CA PRO A 203 18.25 -40.09 12.28
C PRO A 203 17.93 -40.58 10.86
N THR A 204 18.98 -40.80 10.07
CA THR A 204 18.87 -41.46 8.77
C THR A 204 18.85 -42.96 9.04
N ASP A 205 17.69 -43.58 8.86
CA ASP A 205 17.54 -45.04 8.82
C ASP A 205 18.26 -45.64 7.59
#